data_AF-A0A954UCJ4-F1
#
_entry.id   AF-A0A954UCJ4-F1
#
_cell.length_a   1.000
_cell.length_b   1.000
_cell.length_c   1.000
_cell.angle_alpha   90.00
_cell.angle_beta   90.00
_cell.angle_gamma   90.00
#
_symmetry.space_group_name_H-M   'P 1'
#
loop_
_entity.id
_entity.type
_entity.pdbx_description
1 polymer ?
#
loop_
_entity_poly.entity_id
_entity_poly.type
_entity_poly.pdbx_seq_one_letter_code
_entity_poly.pdbx_strand_id
1 'polypeptide(L)'
;EASDNMVRDMAMDLRRDRSSMPWWVIMSYLIGSITLCIAGLVIVDGNFGEPAPEDTFMGGLQRLQVFTVLGMTATVTGLAIVIFAHLSITFFGFTKSLAKGFGCFFLPILFSFPYGILNWTENKAPVKAIMTASMFIGFGVFLIVRGDGFAKILALPPPF
;
A
#
# COMPACT_ATOMS: atom_id res chain seq x y z
N GLU A 1 -34.60 27.48 -10.50
CA GLU A 1 -33.79 26.99 -11.64
C GLU A 1 -32.35 27.50 -11.64
N ALA A 2 -32.07 28.79 -11.85
CA ALA A 2 -30.67 29.27 -11.88
C ALA A 2 -29.92 29.09 -10.54
N SER A 3 -30.58 29.37 -9.41
CA SER A 3 -30.00 29.14 -8.07
C SER A 3 -29.81 27.65 -7.78
N ASP A 4 -30.76 26.80 -8.19
CA ASP A 4 -30.69 25.35 -7.95
C ASP A 4 -29.56 24.72 -8.77
N ASN A 5 -29.34 25.20 -10.00
CA ASN A 5 -28.20 24.81 -10.83
C ASN A 5 -26.87 25.25 -10.20
N MET A 6 -26.79 26.48 -9.65
CA MET A 6 -25.59 26.94 -8.94
C MET A 6 -25.28 26.10 -7.69
N VAL A 7 -26.28 25.73 -6.90
CA VAL A 7 -26.10 24.86 -5.73
C VAL A 7 -25.64 23.47 -6.15
N ARG A 8 -26.19 22.94 -7.25
CA ARG A 8 -25.80 21.63 -7.80
C ARG A 8 -24.37 21.64 -8.32
N ASP A 9 -23.97 22.68 -9.04
CA ASP A 9 -22.62 22.80 -9.60
C ASP A 9 -21.58 22.98 -8.48
N MET A 10 -21.87 23.81 -7.48
CA MET A 10 -21.02 23.96 -6.29
C MET A 10 -20.85 22.64 -5.52
N ALA A 11 -21.92 21.85 -5.38
CA ALA A 11 -21.84 20.52 -4.78
C ALA A 11 -21.05 19.52 -5.64
N MET A 12 -21.09 19.66 -6.97
CA MET A 12 -20.29 18.87 -7.91
C MET A 12 -18.81 19.20 -7.80
N ASP A 13 -18.46 20.49 -7.77
CA ASP A 13 -17.09 20.97 -7.64
C ASP A 13 -16.48 20.55 -6.30
N LEU A 14 -17.24 20.70 -5.20
CA LEU A 14 -16.83 20.19 -3.88
C LEU A 14 -16.59 18.67 -3.88
N ARG A 15 -17.42 17.90 -4.60
CA ARG A 15 -17.20 16.45 -4.77
C ARG A 15 -15.97 16.17 -5.62
N ARG A 16 -15.72 16.98 -6.66
CA ARG A 16 -14.54 16.87 -7.51
C ARG A 16 -13.28 17.09 -6.69
N ASP A 17 -13.21 18.18 -5.94
CA ASP A 17 -12.07 18.56 -5.09
C ASP A 17 -11.84 17.60 -3.93
N ARG A 18 -12.90 17.00 -3.36
CA ARG A 18 -12.77 15.91 -2.37
C ARG A 18 -12.38 14.56 -3.00
N SER A 19 -12.64 14.38 -4.30
CA SER A 19 -12.38 13.12 -5.01
C SER A 19 -11.04 13.08 -5.76
N SER A 20 -10.48 14.25 -6.07
CA SER A 20 -9.15 14.39 -6.62
C SER A 20 -8.16 14.15 -5.49
N MET A 21 -7.73 12.90 -5.36
CA MET A 21 -6.40 12.68 -4.80
C MET A 21 -5.47 13.56 -5.62
N PRO A 22 -4.77 14.53 -5.00
CA PRO A 22 -3.97 15.43 -5.78
C PRO A 22 -2.95 14.64 -6.59
N TRP A 23 -2.81 14.96 -7.87
CA TRP A 23 -1.96 14.21 -8.81
C TRP A 23 -0.53 14.02 -8.27
N TRP A 24 -0.01 15.03 -7.56
CA TRP A 24 1.28 14.96 -6.90
C TRP A 24 1.35 13.88 -5.81
N VAL A 25 0.28 13.64 -5.04
CA VAL A 25 0.24 12.57 -4.03
C VAL A 25 0.33 11.20 -4.69
N ILE A 26 -0.39 10.98 -5.79
CA ILE A 26 -0.32 9.74 -6.56
C ILE A 26 1.07 9.57 -7.18
N MET A 27 1.64 10.64 -7.74
CA MET A 27 2.96 10.61 -8.37
C MET A 27 4.09 10.40 -7.38
N SER A 28 4.09 11.09 -6.23
CA SER A 28 5.06 10.87 -5.15
C SER A 28 4.97 9.44 -4.61
N TYR A 29 3.75 8.90 -4.51
CA TYR A 29 3.53 7.52 -4.13
C TYR A 29 4.09 6.52 -5.15
N LEU A 30 3.79 6.70 -6.45
CA LEU A 30 4.31 5.84 -7.52
C LEU A 30 5.83 5.86 -7.56
N ILE A 31 6.44 7.05 -7.49
CA ILE A 31 7.90 7.21 -7.44
C ILE A 31 8.47 6.46 -6.23
N GLY A 32 7.93 6.68 -5.02
CA GLY A 32 8.40 5.99 -3.82
C GLY A 32 8.31 4.46 -3.91
N SER A 33 7.21 3.93 -4.47
CA SER A 33 7.04 2.49 -4.68
C SER A 33 8.03 1.92 -5.71
N ILE A 34 8.32 2.65 -6.80
CA ILE A 34 9.34 2.26 -7.79
C ILE A 34 10.73 2.31 -7.16
N THR A 35 11.05 3.35 -6.39
CA THR A 35 12.34 3.49 -5.70
C THR A 35 12.57 2.37 -4.69
N LEU A 36 11.55 1.94 -3.94
CA LEU A 36 11.65 0.80 -3.03
C LEU A 36 11.87 -0.53 -3.76
N CYS A 37 11.19 -0.73 -4.90
CA CYS A 37 11.44 -1.90 -5.76
C CYS A 37 12.86 -1.90 -6.33
N ILE A 38 13.36 -0.75 -6.79
CA ILE A 38 14.74 -0.60 -7.28
C ILE A 38 15.75 -0.79 -6.15
N ALA A 39 15.50 -0.28 -4.94
CA ALA A 39 16.36 -0.49 -3.79
C ALA A 39 16.45 -1.98 -3.42
N GLY A 40 15.33 -2.72 -3.47
CA GLY A 40 15.34 -4.17 -3.31
C GLY A 40 16.21 -4.87 -4.36
N LEU A 41 16.09 -4.47 -5.64
CA LEU A 41 16.96 -4.97 -6.70
C LEU A 41 18.44 -4.68 -6.42
N VAL A 42 18.79 -3.45 -6.05
CA VAL A 42 20.18 -3.06 -5.78
C VAL A 42 20.78 -3.80 -4.57
N ILE A 43 19.98 -4.09 -3.54
CA ILE A 43 20.44 -4.86 -2.37
C ILE A 43 20.77 -6.31 -2.77
N VAL A 44 20.08 -6.86 -3.77
CA VAL A 44 20.23 -8.26 -4.20
C VAL A 44 21.10 -8.42 -5.44
N ASP A 45 21.28 -7.37 -6.23
CA ASP A 45 22.24 -7.33 -7.32
C ASP A 45 23.67 -7.24 -6.75
N GLY A 46 24.15 -8.37 -6.25
CA GLY A 46 25.53 -8.62 -5.82
C GLY A 46 26.58 -8.44 -6.93
N ASN A 47 26.26 -7.72 -8.00
CA ASN A 47 27.21 -7.32 -9.05
C ASN A 47 28.06 -6.09 -8.68
N PHE A 48 27.76 -5.40 -7.57
CA PHE A 48 28.55 -4.24 -7.11
C PHE A 48 29.68 -4.58 -6.10
N GLY A 49 29.88 -5.85 -5.75
CA GLY A 49 30.99 -6.31 -4.89
C GLY A 49 30.90 -7.82 -4.58
N GLU A 50 31.93 -8.40 -3.95
CA GLU A 50 31.85 -9.80 -3.48
C GLU A 50 30.62 -9.98 -2.57
N PRO A 51 29.73 -10.94 -2.87
CA PRO A 51 28.53 -11.15 -2.06
C PRO A 51 28.92 -11.55 -0.64
N ALA A 52 28.14 -11.09 0.34
CA ALA A 52 28.36 -11.46 1.73
C ALA A 52 28.38 -12.99 1.89
N PRO A 53 29.12 -13.52 2.88
CA PRO A 53 29.22 -14.96 3.13
C PRO A 53 27.83 -15.63 3.23
N GLU A 54 27.69 -16.83 2.66
CA GLU A 54 26.40 -17.53 2.51
C GLU A 54 25.70 -17.88 3.82
N ASP A 55 26.49 -18.05 4.87
CA ASP A 55 26.07 -18.30 6.24
C ASP A 55 25.49 -17.06 6.92
N THR A 56 25.67 -15.86 6.34
CA THR A 56 25.09 -14.62 6.85
C THR A 56 23.71 -14.35 6.26
N PHE A 57 22.82 -13.74 7.06
CA PHE A 57 21.50 -13.29 6.61
C PHE A 57 21.56 -12.41 5.34
N MET A 58 22.53 -11.48 5.28
CA MET A 58 22.73 -10.62 4.10
C MET A 58 23.18 -11.43 2.87
N GLY A 59 24.03 -12.44 3.04
CA GLY A 59 24.42 -13.34 1.96
C GLY A 59 23.25 -14.15 1.41
N GLY A 60 22.36 -14.64 2.29
CA GLY A 60 21.14 -15.31 1.88
C GLY A 60 20.19 -14.39 1.10
N LEU A 61 19.98 -13.16 1.59
CA LEU A 61 19.16 -12.13 0.93
C LEU A 61 19.69 -11.77 -0.47
N GLN A 62 21.01 -11.60 -0.61
CA GLN A 62 21.67 -11.28 -1.88
C GLN A 62 21.58 -12.40 -2.93
N ARG A 63 21.25 -13.62 -2.51
CA ARG A 63 21.10 -14.78 -3.41
C ARG A 63 19.65 -15.10 -3.72
N LEU A 64 18.69 -14.31 -3.22
CA LEU A 64 17.29 -14.46 -3.59
C LEU A 64 17.09 -14.14 -5.07
N GLN A 65 16.14 -14.84 -5.69
CA GLN A 65 15.81 -14.56 -7.08
C GLN A 65 15.20 -13.17 -7.22
N VAL A 66 15.54 -12.47 -8.30
CA VAL A 66 15.04 -11.13 -8.65
C VAL A 66 13.52 -11.03 -8.52
N PHE A 67 12.77 -12.03 -9.01
CA PHE A 67 11.30 -12.05 -8.89
C PHE A 67 10.81 -12.18 -7.44
N THR A 68 11.53 -12.92 -6.60
CA THR A 68 11.20 -13.02 -5.17
C THR A 68 11.37 -11.67 -4.49
N VAL A 69 12.44 -10.95 -4.80
CA VAL A 69 12.73 -9.63 -4.23
C VAL A 69 11.70 -8.60 -4.67
N LEU A 70 11.44 -8.52 -5.99
CA LEU A 70 10.40 -7.64 -6.54
C LEU A 70 9.02 -7.96 -5.97
N GLY A 71 8.75 -9.24 -5.75
CA GLY A 71 7.51 -9.69 -5.11
C GLY A 71 7.40 -9.23 -3.66
N MET A 72 8.45 -9.42 -2.86
CA MET A 72 8.50 -8.96 -1.47
C MET A 72 8.37 -7.44 -1.36
N THR A 73 9.07 -6.67 -2.18
CA THR A 73 8.98 -5.20 -2.17
C THR A 73 7.58 -4.73 -2.55
N ALA A 74 6.95 -5.33 -3.56
CA ALA A 74 5.58 -5.03 -3.95
C ALA A 74 4.58 -5.36 -2.84
N THR A 75 4.73 -6.51 -2.18
CA THR A 75 3.88 -6.91 -1.05
C THR A 75 4.04 -5.98 0.16
N VAL A 76 5.28 -5.63 0.55
CA VAL A 76 5.55 -4.71 1.66
C VAL A 76 4.99 -3.31 1.37
N THR A 77 5.16 -2.82 0.14
CA THR A 77 4.57 -1.54 -0.30
C THR A 77 3.04 -1.59 -0.20
N GLY A 78 2.44 -2.66 -0.71
CA GLY A 78 1.02 -2.97 -0.58
C GLY A 78 0.53 -2.87 0.87
N LEU A 79 1.18 -3.58 1.79
CA LEU A 79 0.84 -3.58 3.22
C LEU A 79 0.95 -2.19 3.85
N ALA A 80 2.01 -1.43 3.53
CA ALA A 80 2.17 -0.07 4.03
C ALA A 80 0.99 0.83 3.63
N ILE A 81 0.53 0.74 2.38
CA ILE A 81 -0.61 1.52 1.89
C ILE A 81 -1.88 1.13 2.63
N VAL A 82 -2.12 -0.16 2.86
CA VAL A 82 -3.29 -0.63 3.62
C VAL A 82 -3.29 0.01 5.00
N ILE A 83 -2.14 0.06 5.67
CA ILE A 83 -2.01 0.67 7.01
C ILE A 83 -2.33 2.17 6.95
N PHE A 84 -1.73 2.93 6.01
CA PHE A 84 -2.00 4.36 5.89
C PHE A 84 -3.46 4.66 5.52
N ALA A 85 -4.04 3.90 4.60
CA ALA A 85 -5.42 4.04 4.20
C ALA A 85 -6.37 3.71 5.36
N HIS A 86 -6.05 2.68 6.14
CA HIS A 86 -6.78 2.34 7.36
C HIS A 86 -6.73 3.48 8.39
N LEU A 87 -5.54 4.02 8.71
CA LEU A 87 -5.40 5.15 9.63
C LEU A 87 -6.17 6.38 9.16
N SER A 88 -6.17 6.65 7.85
CA SER A 88 -6.97 7.72 7.24
C SER A 88 -8.48 7.53 7.44
N ILE A 89 -8.99 6.30 7.26
CA ILE A 89 -10.40 5.98 7.51
C ILE A 89 -10.72 6.10 9.00
N THR A 90 -9.82 5.65 9.87
CA THR A 90 -9.99 5.73 11.32
C THR A 90 -10.06 7.19 11.79
N PHE A 91 -9.16 8.03 11.30
CA PHE A 91 -9.21 9.47 11.53
C PHE A 91 -10.53 10.08 11.04
N PHE A 92 -10.96 9.73 9.82
CA PHE A 92 -12.26 10.16 9.30
C PHE A 92 -13.45 9.63 10.12
N GLY A 93 -13.34 8.44 10.71
CA GLY A 93 -14.30 7.92 11.67
C GLY A 93 -14.42 8.82 12.89
N PHE A 94 -13.28 9.22 13.48
CA PHE A 94 -13.23 10.12 14.63
C PHE A 94 -13.80 11.51 14.34
N THR A 95 -13.64 12.05 13.12
CA THR A 95 -14.27 13.34 12.77
C THR A 95 -15.79 13.28 12.67
N LYS A 96 -16.37 12.07 12.51
CA LYS A 96 -17.82 11.85 12.47
C LYS A 96 -18.41 11.49 13.83
N SER A 97 -17.75 10.61 14.58
CA SER A 97 -18.17 10.17 15.92
C SER A 97 -17.08 9.35 16.60
N LEU A 98 -16.94 9.50 17.91
CA LEU A 98 -16.03 8.68 18.72
C LEU A 98 -16.30 7.17 18.55
N ALA A 99 -17.57 6.74 18.53
CA ALA A 99 -17.92 5.33 18.39
C ALA A 99 -17.49 4.76 17.02
N LYS A 100 -17.63 5.54 15.96
CA LYS A 100 -17.21 5.16 14.60
C LYS A 100 -15.69 5.12 14.49
N GLY A 101 -14.99 6.08 15.11
CA GLY A 101 -13.53 6.11 15.20
C GLY A 101 -12.97 4.88 15.91
N PHE A 102 -13.51 4.53 17.09
CA PHE A 102 -13.11 3.31 17.81
C PHE A 102 -13.44 2.03 17.04
N GLY A 103 -14.62 1.95 16.41
CA GLY A 103 -14.98 0.82 15.56
C GLY A 103 -13.99 0.64 14.40
N CYS A 104 -13.59 1.72 13.75
CA CYS A 104 -12.54 1.67 12.74
C CYS A 104 -11.20 1.24 13.32
N PHE A 105 -10.77 1.80 14.45
CA PHE A 105 -9.45 1.50 15.04
C PHE A 105 -9.28 0.04 15.48
N PHE A 106 -10.27 -0.53 16.18
CA PHE A 106 -10.16 -1.89 16.75
C PHE A 106 -10.47 -3.01 15.76
N LEU A 107 -11.16 -2.72 14.65
CA LEU A 107 -11.49 -3.69 13.62
C LEU A 107 -10.91 -3.25 12.27
N PRO A 108 -9.57 -3.33 12.11
CA PRO A 108 -8.91 -2.96 10.87
C PRO A 108 -9.40 -3.83 9.74
N ILE A 109 -9.67 -3.19 8.60
CA ILE A 109 -10.20 -3.80 7.37
C ILE A 109 -11.65 -4.29 7.53
N LEU A 110 -11.96 -5.11 8.54
CA LEU A 110 -13.29 -5.70 8.76
C LEU A 110 -14.39 -4.64 8.97
N PHE A 111 -14.11 -3.59 9.75
CA PHE A 111 -15.05 -2.49 9.93
C PHE A 111 -14.62 -1.26 9.13
N SER A 112 -13.32 -0.95 9.11
CA SER A 112 -12.83 0.27 8.44
C SER A 112 -13.11 0.27 6.94
N PHE A 113 -12.95 -0.86 6.24
CA PHE A 113 -13.17 -0.89 4.79
C PHE A 113 -14.65 -0.74 4.41
N PRO A 114 -15.60 -1.50 5.00
CA PRO A 114 -17.03 -1.24 4.79
C PRO A 114 -17.45 0.17 5.18
N TYR A 115 -16.95 0.69 6.30
CA TYR A 115 -17.23 2.06 6.73
C TYR A 115 -16.73 3.10 5.71
N GLY A 116 -15.54 2.90 5.14
CA GLY A 116 -15.01 3.72 4.06
C GLY A 116 -15.88 3.67 2.81
N ILE A 117 -16.36 2.48 2.41
CA ILE A 117 -17.28 2.32 1.26
C ILE A 117 -18.61 3.03 1.50
N LEU A 118 -19.20 2.90 2.69
CA LEU A 118 -20.47 3.56 3.04
C LEU A 118 -20.37 5.08 3.00
N ASN A 119 -19.18 5.64 3.27
CA ASN A 119 -18.92 7.08 3.24
C ASN A 119 -18.11 7.50 1.99
N TRP A 120 -18.12 6.69 0.94
CA TRP A 120 -17.37 6.92 -0.29
C TRP A 120 -17.72 8.25 -0.96
N THR A 121 -18.94 8.75 -0.82
CA THR A 121 -19.32 10.07 -1.36
C THR A 121 -18.53 11.22 -0.74
N GLU A 122 -18.00 11.03 0.48
CA GLU A 122 -17.30 12.06 1.24
C GLU A 122 -15.78 11.89 1.25
N ASN A 123 -15.29 10.64 1.30
CA ASN A 123 -13.85 10.37 1.32
C ASN A 123 -13.50 9.08 0.54
N LYS A 124 -13.16 9.24 -0.75
CA LYS A 124 -12.85 8.13 -1.68
C LYS A 124 -11.41 7.66 -1.60
N ALA A 125 -10.50 8.56 -1.22
CA ALA A 125 -9.06 8.35 -1.32
C ALA A 125 -8.58 7.08 -0.61
N PRO A 126 -8.94 6.80 0.67
CA PRO A 126 -8.42 5.64 1.35
C PRO A 126 -9.01 4.33 0.82
N VAL A 127 -10.26 4.33 0.36
CA VAL A 127 -10.85 3.11 -0.21
C VAL A 127 -10.20 2.76 -1.54
N LYS A 128 -9.94 3.75 -2.40
CA LYS A 128 -9.14 3.57 -3.62
C LYS A 128 -7.74 3.08 -3.30
N ALA A 129 -7.09 3.64 -2.28
CA ALA A 129 -5.77 3.22 -1.84
C ALA A 129 -5.76 1.75 -1.40
N ILE A 130 -6.77 1.28 -0.65
CA ILE A 130 -6.90 -0.14 -0.28
C ILE A 130 -7.06 -1.02 -1.53
N MET A 131 -7.87 -0.61 -2.51
CA MET A 131 -8.02 -1.37 -3.76
C MET A 131 -6.69 -1.49 -4.52
N THR A 132 -5.95 -0.38 -4.66
CA THR A 132 -4.63 -0.39 -5.29
C THR A 132 -3.64 -1.24 -4.49
N ALA A 133 -3.66 -1.14 -3.17
CA ALA A 133 -2.81 -1.94 -2.29
C ALA A 133 -3.06 -3.44 -2.48
N SER A 134 -4.32 -3.87 -2.60
CA SER A 134 -4.66 -5.27 -2.89
C SER A 134 -4.06 -5.76 -4.20
N MET A 135 -4.00 -4.91 -5.23
CA MET A 135 -3.34 -5.25 -6.50
C MET A 135 -1.82 -5.41 -6.30
N PHE A 136 -1.17 -4.52 -5.54
CA PHE A 136 0.26 -4.62 -5.23
C PHE A 136 0.59 -5.87 -4.41
N ILE A 137 -0.22 -6.18 -3.38
CA ILE A 137 -0.06 -7.39 -2.57
C ILE A 137 -0.24 -8.64 -3.43
N GLY A 138 -1.32 -8.70 -4.22
CA GLY A 138 -1.61 -9.84 -5.07
C GLY A 138 -0.54 -10.07 -6.14
N PHE A 139 -0.10 -9.00 -6.81
CA PHE A 139 0.99 -9.06 -7.79
C PHE A 139 2.32 -9.44 -7.12
N GLY A 140 2.61 -8.90 -5.93
CA GLY A 140 3.80 -9.24 -5.16
C GLY A 140 3.84 -10.72 -4.79
N VAL A 141 2.74 -11.26 -4.25
CA VAL A 141 2.61 -12.69 -3.92
C VAL A 141 2.78 -13.55 -5.17
N PHE A 142 2.15 -13.16 -6.29
CA PHE A 142 2.33 -13.86 -7.57
C PHE A 142 3.80 -13.94 -8.01
N LEU A 143 4.55 -12.83 -7.90
CA LEU A 143 5.98 -12.80 -8.22
C LEU A 143 6.81 -13.68 -7.28
N ILE A 144 6.48 -13.71 -5.98
CA ILE A 144 7.14 -14.61 -5.00
C ILE A 144 6.89 -16.07 -5.39
N VAL A 145 5.66 -16.46 -5.69
CA VAL A 145 5.33 -17.84 -6.13
C VAL A 145 6.08 -18.18 -7.42
N ARG A 146 6.11 -17.26 -8.38
CA ARG A 146 6.77 -17.50 -9.67
C ARG A 146 8.29 -17.62 -9.55
N GLY A 147 8.90 -16.93 -8.58
CA GLY A 147 10.32 -17.02 -8.25
C GLY A 147 10.68 -18.18 -7.29
N ASP A 148 9.76 -19.11 -7.03
CA ASP A 148 9.95 -20.21 -6.09
C ASP A 148 10.39 -19.72 -4.69
N GLY A 149 9.94 -18.50 -4.34
CA GLY A 149 10.53 -17.69 -3.28
C GLY A 149 10.10 -18.12 -1.89
N PHE A 150 8.88 -18.65 -1.72
CA PHE A 150 8.38 -19.01 -0.38
C PHE A 150 9.23 -20.07 0.32
N ALA A 151 9.69 -21.11 -0.40
CA ALA A 151 10.57 -22.14 0.17
C ALA A 151 11.96 -21.58 0.50
N LYS A 152 12.49 -20.66 -0.33
CA LYS A 152 13.81 -20.06 -0.15
C LYS A 152 13.85 -19.00 0.94
N ILE A 153 12.78 -18.21 1.10
CA ILE A 153 12.62 -17.25 2.18
C ILE A 153 12.59 -17.96 3.53
N LEU A 154 11.87 -19.08 3.64
CA LEU A 154 11.81 -19.88 4.87
C LEU A 154 13.14 -20.55 5.23
N ALA A 155 14.01 -20.76 4.24
CA ALA A 155 15.34 -21.34 4.42
C ALA A 155 16.42 -20.30 4.76
N LEU A 156 16.08 -19.00 4.81
CA LEU A 156 17.03 -17.97 5.22
C LEU A 156 17.43 -18.17 6.69
N PRO A 157 18.73 -18.04 7.03
CA PRO A 157 19.15 -18.08 8.42
C PRO A 157 18.44 -16.95 9.19
N PRO A 158 18.02 -17.19 10.45
CA PRO A 158 17.36 -16.17 11.25
C PRO A 158 18.25 -14.93 11.37
N PRO A 159 17.65 -13.72 11.48
CA PRO A 159 18.41 -12.58 11.90
C PRO A 159 18.85 -12.85 13.35
N PHE A 160 20.13 -13.17 13.51
CA PHE A 160 20.85 -13.51 14.75
C PHE A 160 20.76 -14.97 15.22
#